data_AF-A0A2X3ERC9-F1
#
_entry.id   AF-A0A2X3ERC9-F1
#
_cell.length_a   1.000
_cell.length_b   1.000
_cell.length_c   1.000
_cell.angle_alpha   90.00
_cell.angle_beta   90.00
_cell.angle_gamma   90.00
#
_symmetry.space_group_name_H-M   'P 1'
#
loop_
_entity.id
_entity.type
_entity.pdbx_description
1 polymer ?
#
loop_
_entity_poly.entity_id
_entity_poly.type
_entity_poly.pdbx_seq_one_letter_code
_entity_poly.pdbx_strand_id
1 'polypeptide(L)'
;MSDMAERLALHEFTENAYLNYSMYVIMDRALPFIGDGLKPVQRRIVYAMSELGLNASAKFKKSARTVGDVLGKYHPHGDSACYEAMVLMAQPFSYRYPLVDGQGNWGAPDDPKSFAAMRYTESRLSKYAELLLSELGQGTVDWVPNFDGTLQEPKMLPARLPNILLNGTTGIAVGMATDIPPHNLREVAKAAITLIEQPKTTSTTAGYRTGAGFPDRGGDHHSRAEIRKIYQNGRGSVRMRAVWSKEDGAVVISALPHQVSGAKVLEQIAAQMRNKKLPMVDDLRDESDHENPTRLVIVPRSSRVDMEQVMNHLFATTDLEKSYRINLNMIGLDGRRR
;
A
#
# COMPACT_ATOMS: atom_id res chain seq x y z
N MET A 1 -17.89 -49.54 -22.59
CA MET A 1 -17.57 -48.71 -21.41
C MET A 1 -16.25 -48.00 -21.74
N SER A 2 -16.16 -46.69 -21.93
CA SER A 2 -17.03 -45.57 -21.55
C SER A 2 -16.89 -44.42 -22.56
N ASP A 3 -17.97 -44.14 -23.27
CA ASP A 3 -18.14 -42.98 -24.17
C ASP A 3 -18.76 -41.80 -23.41
N MET A 4 -18.39 -41.65 -22.13
CA MET A 4 -19.05 -40.76 -21.14
C MET A 4 -18.29 -39.43 -20.94
N ALA A 5 -17.39 -39.06 -21.85
CA ALA A 5 -16.56 -37.84 -21.73
C ALA A 5 -16.87 -36.75 -22.78
N GLU A 6 -17.84 -36.93 -23.69
CA GLU A 6 -18.08 -35.95 -24.76
C GLU A 6 -19.05 -34.82 -24.41
N ARG A 7 -19.83 -34.92 -23.32
CA ARG A 7 -20.82 -33.90 -22.96
C ARG A 7 -20.77 -33.58 -21.47
N LEU A 8 -20.52 -32.33 -21.14
CA LEU A 8 -20.55 -31.77 -19.79
C LEU A 8 -21.67 -30.73 -19.69
N ALA A 9 -22.47 -30.77 -18.64
CA ALA A 9 -23.52 -29.79 -18.45
C ALA A 9 -22.90 -28.40 -18.25
N LEU A 10 -23.43 -27.38 -18.94
CA LEU A 10 -22.83 -26.05 -18.90
C LEU A 10 -22.78 -25.47 -17.48
N HIS A 11 -23.79 -25.73 -16.65
CA HIS A 11 -23.83 -25.25 -15.27
C HIS A 11 -22.72 -25.89 -14.40
N GLU A 12 -22.47 -27.19 -14.57
CA GLU A 12 -21.37 -27.88 -13.87
C GLU A 12 -20.02 -27.36 -14.33
N PHE A 13 -19.86 -27.14 -15.64
CA PHE A 13 -18.63 -26.57 -16.19
C PHE A 13 -18.37 -25.16 -15.66
N THR A 14 -19.36 -24.27 -15.75
CA THR A 14 -19.18 -22.87 -15.36
C THR A 14 -19.01 -22.71 -13.86
N GLU A 15 -19.73 -23.48 -13.04
CA GLU A 15 -19.57 -23.49 -11.58
C GLU A 15 -18.14 -23.91 -11.19
N ASN A 16 -17.65 -25.04 -11.72
CA ASN A 16 -16.31 -25.53 -11.39
C ASN A 16 -15.21 -24.61 -11.93
N ALA A 17 -15.31 -24.15 -13.18
CA ALA A 17 -14.33 -23.26 -13.78
C ALA A 17 -14.25 -21.92 -13.03
N TYR A 18 -15.40 -21.34 -12.70
CA TYR A 18 -15.47 -20.08 -11.98
C TYR A 18 -15.00 -20.23 -10.53
N LEU A 19 -15.32 -21.35 -9.86
CA LEU A 19 -14.85 -21.63 -8.51
C LEU A 19 -13.32 -21.76 -8.45
N ASN A 20 -12.73 -22.51 -9.37
CA ASN A 20 -11.27 -22.69 -9.44
C ASN A 20 -10.55 -21.36 -9.68
N TYR A 21 -11.02 -20.56 -10.63
CA TYR A 21 -10.48 -19.23 -10.87
C TYR A 21 -10.65 -18.31 -9.66
N SER A 22 -11.82 -18.31 -9.03
CA SER A 22 -12.11 -17.49 -7.86
C SER A 22 -11.18 -17.83 -6.69
N MET A 23 -11.02 -19.12 -6.39
CA MET A 23 -10.14 -19.58 -5.32
C MET A 23 -8.68 -19.22 -5.60
N TYR A 24 -8.22 -19.40 -6.83
CA TYR A 24 -6.88 -19.00 -7.25
C TYR A 24 -6.65 -17.49 -7.09
N VAL A 25 -7.57 -16.64 -7.53
CA VAL A 25 -7.42 -15.18 -7.36
C VAL A 25 -7.42 -14.77 -5.88
N ILE A 26 -8.24 -15.43 -5.05
CA ILE A 26 -8.31 -15.14 -3.62
C ILE A 26 -7.01 -15.54 -2.91
N MET A 27 -6.56 -16.77 -3.09
CA MET A 27 -5.43 -17.33 -2.37
C MET A 27 -4.08 -16.88 -2.94
N ASP A 28 -3.97 -16.79 -4.27
CA ASP A 28 -2.67 -16.60 -4.93
C ASP A 28 -2.41 -15.17 -5.43
N ARG A 29 -3.38 -14.25 -5.28
CA ARG A 29 -3.23 -12.87 -5.78
C ARG A 29 -3.67 -11.79 -4.81
N ALA A 30 -4.92 -11.84 -4.34
CA ALA A 30 -5.56 -10.66 -3.77
C ALA A 30 -5.35 -10.49 -2.26
N LEU A 31 -5.39 -11.58 -1.49
CA LEU A 31 -5.26 -11.51 -0.04
C LEU A 31 -3.81 -11.78 0.40
N PRO A 32 -3.28 -11.00 1.35
CA PRO A 32 -1.99 -11.29 1.97
C PRO A 32 -2.11 -12.44 2.96
N PHE A 33 -0.97 -13.05 3.29
CA PHE A 33 -0.89 -13.95 4.45
C PHE A 33 -0.61 -13.18 5.74
N ILE A 34 -1.28 -13.55 6.84
CA ILE A 34 -1.14 -12.85 8.14
C ILE A 34 0.29 -12.87 8.69
N GLY A 35 1.06 -13.93 8.42
CA GLY A 35 2.40 -14.10 8.98
C GLY A 35 3.39 -13.04 8.48
N ASP A 36 3.53 -12.90 7.17
CA ASP A 36 4.49 -11.96 6.55
C ASP A 36 3.84 -10.70 5.96
N GLY A 37 2.52 -10.66 5.86
CA GLY A 37 1.79 -9.56 5.25
C GLY A 37 1.96 -9.45 3.74
N LEU A 38 2.44 -10.49 3.06
CA LEU A 38 2.74 -10.45 1.64
C LEU A 38 1.75 -11.27 0.81
N LYS A 39 1.47 -10.78 -0.39
CA LYS A 39 0.90 -11.56 -1.49
C LYS A 39 1.99 -12.44 -2.11
N PRO A 40 1.63 -13.53 -2.81
CA PRO A 40 2.64 -14.42 -3.41
C PRO A 40 3.62 -13.74 -4.36
N VAL A 41 3.16 -12.81 -5.21
CA VAL A 41 4.07 -12.06 -6.10
C VAL A 41 5.10 -11.25 -5.32
N GLN A 42 4.69 -10.60 -4.23
CA GLN A 42 5.57 -9.79 -3.38
C GLN A 42 6.58 -10.69 -2.64
N ARG A 43 6.11 -11.81 -2.08
CA ARG A 43 6.97 -12.81 -1.42
C ARG A 43 8.03 -13.34 -2.37
N ARG A 44 7.63 -13.73 -3.59
CA ARG A 44 8.53 -14.25 -4.63
C ARG A 44 9.55 -13.22 -5.09
N ILE A 45 9.18 -11.96 -5.23
CA ILE A 45 10.12 -10.87 -5.53
C ILE A 45 11.18 -10.74 -4.42
N VAL A 46 10.74 -10.60 -3.16
CA VAL A 46 11.65 -10.43 -2.01
C VAL A 46 12.58 -11.64 -1.84
N TYR A 47 12.04 -12.85 -1.99
CA TYR A 47 12.81 -14.09 -1.92
C TYR A 47 13.82 -14.22 -3.07
N ALA A 48 13.41 -13.99 -4.32
CA ALA A 48 14.32 -14.05 -5.47
C ALA A 48 15.45 -13.00 -5.38
N MET A 49 15.16 -11.82 -4.85
CA MET A 49 16.21 -10.81 -4.58
C MET A 49 17.20 -11.30 -3.53
N SER A 50 16.74 -12.00 -2.49
CA SER A 50 17.60 -12.62 -1.48
C SER A 50 18.53 -13.66 -2.12
N GLU A 51 17.98 -14.57 -2.93
CA GLU A 51 18.74 -15.59 -3.66
C GLU A 51 19.78 -14.99 -4.63
N LEU A 52 19.49 -13.82 -5.22
CA LEU A 52 20.41 -13.07 -6.07
C LEU A 52 21.51 -12.32 -5.29
N GLY A 53 21.52 -12.42 -3.97
CA GLY A 53 22.45 -11.72 -3.07
C GLY A 53 22.24 -10.21 -3.03
N LEU A 54 21.03 -9.72 -3.33
CA LEU A 54 20.69 -8.30 -3.38
C LEU A 54 20.31 -7.73 -2.01
N ASN A 55 21.10 -8.02 -0.98
CA ASN A 55 20.89 -7.44 0.34
C ASN A 55 21.13 -5.92 0.36
N ALA A 56 20.79 -5.25 1.46
CA ALA A 56 20.88 -3.79 1.58
C ALA A 56 22.31 -3.23 1.47
N SER A 57 23.34 -4.06 1.69
CA SER A 57 24.76 -3.68 1.55
C SER A 57 25.31 -3.95 0.15
N ALA A 58 24.58 -4.71 -0.69
CA ALA A 58 24.98 -5.04 -2.03
C ALA A 58 24.86 -3.83 -2.98
N LYS A 59 25.59 -3.91 -4.11
CA LYS A 59 25.40 -3.00 -5.24
C LYS A 59 24.03 -3.24 -5.87
N PHE A 60 23.43 -2.17 -6.37
CA PHE A 60 22.20 -2.25 -7.15
C PHE A 60 22.43 -3.09 -8.42
N LYS A 61 21.41 -3.84 -8.84
CA LYS A 61 21.39 -4.54 -10.14
C LYS A 61 20.14 -4.11 -10.91
N LYS A 62 20.20 -4.19 -12.25
CA LYS A 62 19.05 -3.88 -13.11
C LYS A 62 17.82 -4.69 -12.70
N SER A 63 16.68 -4.00 -12.54
CA SER A 63 15.42 -4.62 -12.10
C SER A 63 14.95 -5.73 -13.04
N ALA A 64 15.26 -5.62 -14.35
CA ALA A 64 14.99 -6.65 -15.34
C ALA A 64 15.60 -8.02 -14.97
N ARG A 65 16.76 -8.05 -14.32
CA ARG A 65 17.38 -9.32 -13.87
C ARG A 65 16.55 -9.97 -12.76
N THR A 66 16.14 -9.19 -11.76
CA THR A 66 15.28 -9.67 -10.68
C THR A 66 13.95 -10.18 -11.22
N VAL A 67 13.30 -9.41 -12.09
CA VAL A 67 12.02 -9.80 -12.71
C VAL A 67 12.18 -11.09 -13.51
N GLY A 68 13.24 -11.22 -14.32
CA GLY A 68 13.53 -12.45 -15.07
C GLY A 68 13.66 -13.68 -14.19
N ASP A 69 14.40 -13.58 -13.08
CA ASP A 69 14.55 -14.67 -12.10
C ASP A 69 13.23 -15.01 -11.41
N VAL A 70 12.43 -14.00 -11.03
CA VAL A 70 11.11 -14.22 -10.41
C VAL A 70 10.20 -15.00 -11.35
N LEU A 71 10.12 -14.61 -12.62
CA LEU A 71 9.26 -15.26 -13.61
C LEU A 71 9.74 -16.67 -13.94
N GLY A 72 11.05 -16.82 -14.18
CA GLY A 72 11.65 -18.10 -14.58
C GLY A 72 11.64 -19.15 -13.46
N LYS A 73 11.64 -18.73 -12.19
CA LYS A 73 11.74 -19.64 -11.04
C LYS A 73 10.45 -19.83 -10.28
N TYR A 74 9.66 -18.79 -10.06
CA TYR A 74 8.59 -18.84 -9.04
C TYR A 74 7.23 -18.31 -9.50
N HIS A 75 7.18 -17.35 -10.41
CA HIS A 75 5.96 -16.61 -10.74
C HIS A 75 5.58 -16.71 -12.22
N PRO A 76 4.78 -17.72 -12.64
CA PRO A 76 4.46 -17.96 -14.05
C PRO A 76 3.37 -17.00 -14.59
N HIS A 77 3.64 -15.69 -14.52
CA HIS A 77 2.74 -14.61 -14.97
C HIS A 77 3.49 -13.54 -15.77
N GLY A 78 2.79 -12.46 -16.12
CA GLY A 78 3.37 -11.36 -16.90
C GLY A 78 4.45 -10.59 -16.13
N ASP A 79 5.49 -10.20 -16.85
CA ASP A 79 6.60 -9.38 -16.39
C ASP A 79 6.15 -8.01 -15.87
N SER A 80 5.20 -7.39 -16.57
CA SER A 80 4.70 -6.06 -16.27
C SER A 80 4.03 -6.01 -14.90
N ALA A 81 3.15 -6.97 -14.60
CA ALA A 81 2.49 -7.05 -13.28
C ALA A 81 3.47 -7.35 -12.14
N CYS A 82 4.51 -8.16 -12.40
CA CYS A 82 5.57 -8.43 -11.45
C CYS A 82 6.39 -7.16 -11.16
N TYR A 83 6.80 -6.44 -12.20
CA TYR A 83 7.57 -5.21 -12.05
C TYR A 83 6.75 -4.09 -11.41
N GLU A 84 5.47 -3.94 -11.73
CA GLU A 84 4.57 -2.98 -11.06
C GLU A 84 4.48 -3.24 -9.55
N ALA A 85 4.37 -4.52 -9.13
CA ALA A 85 4.40 -4.88 -7.72
C ALA A 85 5.75 -4.52 -7.07
N MET A 86 6.85 -4.73 -7.78
CA MET A 86 8.20 -4.34 -7.33
C MET A 86 8.35 -2.83 -7.17
N VAL A 87 7.84 -2.05 -8.14
CA VAL A 87 7.85 -0.58 -8.10
C VAL A 87 7.06 -0.07 -6.89
N LEU A 88 5.87 -0.61 -6.65
CA LEU A 88 5.06 -0.22 -5.49
C LEU A 88 5.82 -0.45 -4.16
N MET A 89 6.51 -1.59 -4.03
CA MET A 89 7.32 -1.92 -2.84
C MET A 89 8.57 -1.05 -2.67
N ALA A 90 8.96 -0.30 -3.71
CA ALA A 90 10.11 0.61 -3.70
C ALA A 90 9.73 2.08 -3.46
N GLN A 91 8.47 2.45 -3.73
CA GLN A 91 8.00 3.83 -3.64
C GLN A 91 7.76 4.24 -2.17
N PRO A 92 8.49 5.24 -1.63
CA PRO A 92 8.35 5.65 -0.23
C PRO A 92 7.04 6.39 0.08
N PHE A 93 6.36 6.90 -0.95
CA PHE A 93 5.02 7.51 -0.85
C PHE A 93 3.89 6.48 -0.98
N SER A 94 4.19 5.26 -1.44
CA SER A 94 3.22 4.17 -1.57
C SER A 94 3.34 3.18 -0.41
N TYR A 95 4.56 2.77 -0.08
CA TYR A 95 4.87 1.87 1.03
C TYR A 95 5.38 2.66 2.23
N ARG A 96 4.84 2.37 3.42
CA ARG A 96 5.27 3.03 4.66
C ARG A 96 6.68 2.64 5.08
N TYR A 97 7.04 1.38 4.85
CA TYR A 97 8.35 0.78 5.05
C TYR A 97 8.74 0.00 3.79
N PRO A 98 9.30 0.68 2.77
CA PRO A 98 9.67 0.05 1.50
C PRO A 98 10.54 -1.19 1.70
N LEU A 99 10.27 -2.24 0.93
CA LEU A 99 11.02 -3.50 0.94
C LEU A 99 12.17 -3.50 -0.07
N VAL A 100 12.09 -2.59 -1.05
CA VAL A 100 13.06 -2.44 -2.13
C VAL A 100 13.62 -1.03 -2.09
N ASP A 101 14.94 -0.91 -2.18
CA ASP A 101 15.60 0.36 -2.48
C ASP A 101 15.86 0.40 -3.99
N GLY A 102 15.56 1.55 -4.62
CA GLY A 102 15.70 1.75 -6.05
C GLY A 102 16.64 2.90 -6.42
N GLN A 103 17.38 2.74 -7.52
CA GLN A 103 18.06 3.83 -8.25
C GLN A 103 17.44 4.02 -9.63
N GLY A 104 17.40 5.27 -10.10
CA GLY A 104 16.69 5.70 -11.30
C GLY A 104 15.30 6.30 -10.99
N ASN A 105 14.47 6.47 -12.02
CA ASN A 105 13.11 6.98 -11.83
C ASN A 105 12.14 5.86 -11.43
N TRP A 106 11.69 5.88 -10.17
CA TRP A 106 10.70 4.94 -9.60
C TRP A 106 9.30 5.55 -9.45
N GLY A 107 9.03 6.66 -10.14
CA GLY A 107 7.78 7.41 -10.03
C GLY A 107 7.85 8.51 -8.97
N ALA A 108 6.82 9.35 -8.95
CA ALA A 108 6.67 10.46 -8.02
C ALA A 108 5.27 10.45 -7.39
N PRO A 109 5.04 11.12 -6.24
CA PRO A 109 3.72 11.20 -5.62
C PRO A 109 2.62 11.75 -6.56
N ASP A 110 2.97 12.70 -7.43
CA ASP A 110 2.02 13.30 -8.38
C ASP A 110 1.55 12.34 -9.48
N ASP A 111 2.44 11.46 -9.92
CA ASP A 111 2.11 10.38 -10.85
C ASP A 111 2.89 9.11 -10.48
N PRO A 112 2.33 8.29 -9.57
CA PRO A 112 2.95 7.04 -9.14
C PRO A 112 3.19 6.03 -10.26
N LYS A 113 2.49 6.18 -11.40
CA LYS A 113 2.63 5.28 -12.56
C LYS A 113 3.69 5.75 -13.55
N SER A 114 4.21 6.97 -13.40
CA SER A 114 5.27 7.53 -14.25
C SER A 114 6.67 7.09 -13.79
N PHE A 115 6.90 5.77 -13.80
CA PHE A 115 8.20 5.17 -13.47
C PHE A 115 8.93 4.68 -14.74
N ALA A 116 10.26 4.62 -14.68
CA ALA A 116 11.04 4.11 -15.80
C ALA A 116 10.92 2.59 -15.94
N ALA A 117 11.06 2.08 -17.16
CA ALA A 117 11.04 0.65 -17.44
C ALA A 117 12.15 -0.11 -16.69
N MET A 118 11.91 -1.40 -16.38
CA MET A 118 12.82 -2.28 -15.61
C MET A 118 14.23 -2.44 -16.18
N ARG A 119 14.44 -2.09 -17.45
CA ARG A 119 15.76 -2.07 -18.10
C ARG A 119 16.62 -0.86 -17.72
N TYR A 120 16.01 0.18 -17.15
CA TYR A 120 16.68 1.42 -16.76
C TYR A 120 16.87 1.50 -15.25
N THR A 121 15.87 1.08 -14.48
CA THR A 121 15.94 1.09 -13.01
C THR A 121 16.84 -0.01 -12.46
N GLU A 122 17.42 0.27 -11.29
CA GLU A 122 18.22 -0.69 -10.54
C GLU A 122 17.68 -0.82 -9.13
N SER A 123 17.76 -2.01 -8.57
CA SER A 123 17.13 -2.36 -7.30
C SER A 123 18.04 -3.20 -6.41
N ARG A 124 17.80 -3.10 -5.10
CA ARG A 124 18.27 -4.01 -4.05
C ARG A 124 17.23 -4.07 -2.94
N LEU A 125 17.34 -5.02 -2.02
CA LEU A 125 16.49 -5.06 -0.84
C LEU A 125 16.82 -3.90 0.11
N SER A 126 15.80 -3.32 0.73
CA SER A 126 16.00 -2.34 1.78
C SER A 126 16.49 -3.01 3.07
N LYS A 127 17.04 -2.22 4.01
CA LYS A 127 17.38 -2.74 5.34
C LYS A 127 16.15 -3.29 6.09
N TYR A 128 14.96 -2.74 5.83
CA TYR A 128 13.73 -3.21 6.47
C TYR A 128 13.36 -4.63 6.04
N ALA A 129 13.68 -5.04 4.80
CA ALA A 129 13.42 -6.38 4.31
C ALA A 129 14.19 -7.48 5.08
N GLU A 130 15.28 -7.13 5.78
CA GLU A 130 15.99 -8.08 6.66
C GLU A 130 15.07 -8.67 7.74
N LEU A 131 14.06 -7.92 8.19
CA LEU A 131 13.06 -8.40 9.16
C LEU A 131 12.21 -9.57 8.64
N LEU A 132 12.19 -9.80 7.33
CA LEU A 132 11.47 -10.91 6.70
C LEU A 132 12.42 -12.04 6.27
N LEU A 133 13.73 -11.80 6.20
CA LEU A 133 14.67 -12.71 5.54
C LEU A 133 15.77 -13.24 6.46
N SER A 134 16.11 -12.54 7.54
CA SER A 134 17.28 -12.85 8.38
C SER A 134 17.28 -14.27 8.97
N GLU A 135 16.09 -14.84 9.15
CA GLU A 135 15.88 -16.14 9.79
C GLU A 135 15.49 -17.24 8.78
N LEU A 136 15.38 -16.92 7.48
CA LEU A 136 14.83 -17.83 6.46
C LEU A 136 15.59 -19.16 6.33
N GLY A 137 16.92 -19.12 6.41
CA GLY A 137 17.78 -20.31 6.31
C GLY A 137 17.88 -21.14 7.59
N GLN A 138 17.09 -20.84 8.63
CA GLN A 138 17.22 -21.44 9.96
C GLN A 138 16.12 -22.48 10.26
N GLY A 139 15.41 -22.96 9.24
CA GLY A 139 14.33 -23.94 9.40
C GLY A 139 13.05 -23.37 10.02
N THR A 140 12.80 -22.07 9.85
CA THR A 140 11.66 -21.35 10.46
C THR A 140 10.38 -21.36 9.63
N VAL A 141 10.43 -21.85 8.40
CA VAL A 141 9.28 -21.85 7.47
C VAL A 141 9.21 -23.14 6.67
N ASP A 142 8.00 -23.48 6.24
CA ASP A 142 7.75 -24.56 5.29
C ASP A 142 8.16 -24.16 3.87
N TRP A 143 8.62 -25.16 3.11
CA TRP A 143 9.02 -25.04 1.72
C TRP A 143 8.09 -25.85 0.83
N VAL A 144 7.80 -25.33 -0.36
CA VAL A 144 7.00 -26.02 -1.37
C VAL A 144 7.75 -26.03 -2.70
N PRO A 145 7.56 -27.07 -3.54
CA PRO A 145 8.08 -27.03 -4.90
C PRO A 145 7.52 -25.82 -5.66
N ASN A 146 8.33 -25.22 -6.53
CA ASN A 146 7.89 -24.20 -7.46
C ASN A 146 6.98 -24.79 -8.55
N PHE A 147 6.52 -23.96 -9.49
CA PHE A 147 5.50 -24.35 -10.46
C PHE A 147 5.91 -25.49 -11.43
N ASP A 148 7.20 -25.70 -11.68
CA ASP A 148 7.73 -26.80 -12.51
C ASP A 148 8.43 -27.91 -11.70
N GLY A 149 8.48 -27.77 -10.37
CA GLY A 149 9.06 -28.73 -9.44
C GLY A 149 10.59 -28.80 -9.44
N THR A 150 11.29 -27.92 -10.16
CA THR A 150 12.76 -27.92 -10.25
C THR A 150 13.44 -27.25 -9.07
N LEU A 151 12.73 -26.35 -8.37
CA LEU A 151 13.23 -25.56 -7.25
C LEU A 151 12.24 -25.61 -6.08
N GLN A 152 12.68 -25.12 -4.92
CA GLN A 152 11.84 -24.89 -3.75
C GLN A 152 11.59 -23.39 -3.58
N GLU A 153 10.41 -23.03 -3.10
CA GLU A 153 10.06 -21.68 -2.67
C GLU A 153 9.45 -21.69 -1.26
N PRO A 154 9.70 -20.64 -0.45
CA PRO A 154 9.17 -20.59 0.91
C PRO A 154 7.67 -20.26 0.87
N LYS A 155 6.87 -21.03 1.61
CA LYS A 155 5.42 -20.81 1.70
C LYS A 155 5.08 -19.50 2.42
N MET A 156 5.93 -19.07 3.34
CA MET A 156 5.86 -17.79 4.07
C MET A 156 7.28 -17.29 4.37
N LEU A 157 7.41 -16.03 4.79
CA LEU A 157 8.67 -15.50 5.30
C LEU A 157 8.64 -15.38 6.84
N PRO A 158 9.77 -15.63 7.55
CA PRO A 158 9.86 -15.50 9.00
C PRO A 158 9.90 -14.03 9.41
N ALA A 159 8.73 -13.40 9.48
CA ALA A 159 8.60 -11.99 9.81
C ALA A 159 8.83 -11.74 11.32
N ARG A 160 9.89 -10.98 11.64
CA ARG A 160 10.21 -10.57 13.03
C ARG A 160 9.28 -9.50 13.59
N LEU A 161 8.58 -8.78 12.71
CA LEU A 161 7.56 -7.79 13.03
C LEU A 161 6.33 -8.01 12.14
N PRO A 162 5.12 -7.66 12.60
CA PRO A 162 3.86 -7.91 11.88
C PRO A 162 3.69 -6.98 10.68
N ASN A 163 4.41 -7.26 9.60
CA ASN A 163 4.47 -6.44 8.39
C ASN A 163 3.09 -6.22 7.73
N ILE A 164 2.14 -7.15 7.95
CA ILE A 164 0.73 -7.01 7.55
C ILE A 164 0.10 -5.70 8.04
N LEU A 165 0.43 -5.25 9.26
CA LEU A 165 -0.04 -3.97 9.79
C LEU A 165 0.90 -2.81 9.43
N LEU A 166 2.20 -3.07 9.39
CA LEU A 166 3.20 -2.01 9.18
C LEU A 166 3.08 -1.37 7.80
N ASN A 167 3.05 -2.19 6.76
CA ASN A 167 2.88 -1.71 5.38
C ASN A 167 1.43 -1.71 4.92
N GLY A 168 0.59 -2.59 5.47
CA GLY A 168 -0.74 -2.78 4.96
C GLY A 168 -0.75 -3.38 3.55
N THR A 169 -1.94 -3.51 2.98
CA THR A 169 -2.12 -3.91 1.58
C THR A 169 -3.53 -3.58 1.13
N THR A 170 -3.67 -3.34 -0.17
CA THR A 170 -4.97 -3.26 -0.84
C THR A 170 -5.06 -4.35 -1.90
N GLY A 171 -6.23 -4.93 -2.10
CA GLY A 171 -6.42 -6.02 -3.06
C GLY A 171 -7.88 -6.30 -3.33
N ILE A 172 -8.20 -6.63 -4.57
CA ILE A 172 -9.55 -7.00 -4.99
C ILE A 172 -9.48 -8.43 -5.53
N ALA A 173 -10.35 -9.29 -5.01
CA ALA A 173 -10.52 -10.67 -5.43
C ALA A 173 -11.94 -10.88 -5.99
N VAL A 174 -12.25 -12.10 -6.41
CA VAL A 174 -13.62 -12.45 -6.80
C VAL A 174 -14.51 -12.47 -5.55
N GLY A 175 -15.47 -11.53 -5.50
CA GLY A 175 -16.47 -11.44 -4.42
C GLY A 175 -15.97 -10.86 -3.09
N MET A 176 -14.72 -10.40 -2.99
CA MET A 176 -14.17 -9.81 -1.77
C MET A 176 -13.00 -8.87 -2.06
N ALA A 177 -12.61 -8.10 -1.04
CA ALA A 177 -11.45 -7.22 -1.10
C ALA A 177 -10.71 -7.24 0.25
N THR A 178 -9.53 -6.63 0.27
CA THR A 178 -8.74 -6.30 1.46
C THR A 178 -8.26 -4.88 1.33
N ASP A 179 -8.35 -4.11 2.40
CA ASP A 179 -7.85 -2.73 2.50
C ASP A 179 -7.34 -2.52 3.92
N ILE A 180 -6.07 -2.86 4.12
CA ILE A 180 -5.38 -2.75 5.40
C ILE A 180 -4.48 -1.52 5.31
N PRO A 181 -4.71 -0.48 6.13
CA PRO A 181 -3.85 0.70 6.12
C PRO A 181 -2.50 0.39 6.79
N PRO A 182 -1.43 1.14 6.45
CA PRO A 182 -0.15 1.06 7.15
C PRO A 182 -0.26 1.60 8.59
N HIS A 183 0.69 1.22 9.44
CA HIS A 183 0.75 1.63 10.85
C HIS A 183 2.20 1.91 11.28
N ASN A 184 2.36 2.67 12.36
CA ASN A 184 3.68 2.96 12.90
C ASN A 184 4.34 1.71 13.55
N LEU A 185 5.57 1.42 13.15
CA LEU A 185 6.39 0.31 13.64
C LEU A 185 6.55 0.30 15.15
N ARG A 186 6.90 1.43 15.77
CA ARG A 186 7.14 1.49 17.22
C ARG A 186 5.86 1.28 18.01
N GLU A 187 4.74 1.80 17.50
CA GLU A 187 3.43 1.61 18.15
C GLU A 187 2.95 0.17 18.06
N VAL A 188 3.03 -0.43 16.87
CA VAL A 188 2.65 -1.84 16.67
C VAL A 188 3.57 -2.79 17.46
N ALA A 189 4.87 -2.55 17.47
CA ALA A 189 5.82 -3.33 18.27
C ALA A 189 5.50 -3.22 19.77
N LYS A 190 5.22 -2.01 20.27
CA LYS A 190 4.82 -1.79 21.67
C LYS A 190 3.50 -2.48 22.01
N ALA A 191 2.53 -2.46 21.09
CA ALA A 191 1.26 -3.15 21.26
C ALA A 191 1.47 -4.67 21.32
N ALA A 192 2.33 -5.24 20.47
CA ALA A 192 2.67 -6.65 20.51
C ALA A 192 3.34 -7.04 21.84
N ILE A 193 4.29 -6.26 22.33
CA ILE A 193 4.92 -6.48 23.65
C ILE A 193 3.88 -6.44 24.77
N THR A 194 3.01 -5.43 24.77
CA THR A 194 1.94 -5.29 25.78
C THR A 194 0.97 -6.48 25.75
N LEU A 195 0.66 -7.02 24.57
CA LEU A 195 -0.21 -8.18 24.43
C LEU A 195 0.45 -9.47 24.93
N ILE A 196 1.77 -9.60 24.78
CA ILE A 196 2.54 -10.72 25.34
C ILE A 196 2.56 -10.64 26.87
N GLU A 197 2.86 -9.45 27.42
CA GLU A 197 2.92 -9.22 28.87
C GLU A 197 1.54 -9.35 29.54
N GLN A 198 0.50 -8.90 28.84
CA GLN A 198 -0.88 -8.87 29.33
C GLN A 198 -1.83 -9.44 28.26
N PRO A 199 -2.00 -10.77 28.18
CA PRO A 199 -2.81 -11.42 27.14
C PRO A 199 -4.30 -11.07 27.16
N LYS A 200 -4.80 -10.55 28.29
CA LYS A 200 -6.19 -10.06 28.46
C LYS A 200 -6.36 -8.59 28.09
N THR A 201 -5.30 -7.96 27.55
CA THR A 201 -5.37 -6.60 27.02
C THR A 201 -6.47 -6.50 25.97
N THR A 202 -7.37 -5.53 26.15
CA THR A 202 -8.43 -5.26 25.18
C THR A 202 -8.03 -4.07 24.31
N SER A 203 -8.80 -3.81 23.26
CA SER A 203 -8.61 -2.64 22.38
C SER A 203 -8.64 -1.29 23.11
N THR A 204 -9.13 -1.25 24.36
CA THR A 204 -9.14 -0.03 25.19
C THR A 204 -7.88 0.13 26.05
N THR A 205 -7.25 -0.97 26.48
CA THR A 205 -6.08 -0.95 27.37
C THR A 205 -4.73 -1.07 26.65
N ALA A 206 -4.71 -1.47 25.38
CA ALA A 206 -3.49 -1.64 24.58
C ALA A 206 -2.69 -0.34 24.33
N GLY A 207 -3.15 0.82 24.85
CA GLY A 207 -2.43 2.08 24.70
C GLY A 207 -2.23 2.51 23.25
N TYR A 208 -3.09 2.05 22.32
CA TYR A 208 -3.12 2.45 20.91
C TYR A 208 -3.26 3.98 20.86
N ARG A 209 -2.15 4.66 20.55
CA ARG A 209 -2.08 6.13 20.60
C ARG A 209 -2.38 6.76 19.24
N THR A 210 -2.24 6.07 18.11
CA THR A 210 -2.56 6.62 16.78
C THR A 210 -3.30 5.62 15.88
N GLY A 211 -4.03 6.16 14.89
CA GLY A 211 -4.80 5.41 13.89
C GLY A 211 -3.91 4.87 12.77
N ALA A 212 -4.39 4.94 11.53
CA ALA A 212 -3.61 4.58 10.35
C ALA A 212 -2.35 5.48 10.24
N GLY A 213 -1.18 4.87 10.08
CA GLY A 213 0.10 5.56 9.95
C GLY A 213 0.53 5.68 8.50
N PHE A 214 -0.25 6.40 7.68
CA PHE A 214 0.08 6.65 6.27
C PHE A 214 1.47 7.33 6.11
N PRO A 215 2.19 7.07 5.00
CA PRO A 215 3.51 7.67 4.77
C PRO A 215 3.44 9.20 4.61
N ASP A 216 2.32 9.71 4.13
CA ASP A 216 2.08 11.14 3.89
C ASP A 216 1.64 11.86 5.18
N ARG A 217 2.04 13.13 5.32
CA ARG A 217 1.85 13.92 6.56
C ARG A 217 0.44 14.53 6.71
N GLY A 218 -0.56 13.99 6.02
CA GLY A 218 -1.95 14.43 6.15
C GLY A 218 -2.49 14.23 7.58
N GLY A 219 -3.40 15.11 8.01
CA GLY A 219 -4.02 15.01 9.34
C GLY A 219 -5.18 14.03 9.34
N ASP A 220 -5.17 13.06 10.27
CA ASP A 220 -6.32 12.22 10.56
C ASP A 220 -7.44 13.04 11.22
N HIS A 221 -8.64 13.02 10.65
CA HIS A 221 -9.77 13.82 11.15
C HIS A 221 -10.73 13.05 12.08
N HIS A 222 -10.45 11.77 12.36
CA HIS A 222 -11.35 10.93 13.16
C HIS A 222 -11.14 11.05 14.66
N SER A 223 -12.24 10.95 15.40
CA SER A 223 -12.17 10.78 16.85
C SER A 223 -11.56 9.41 17.20
N ARG A 224 -10.87 9.32 18.34
CA ARG A 224 -10.33 8.05 18.85
C ARG A 224 -11.42 6.97 19.02
N ALA A 225 -12.66 7.38 19.28
CA ALA A 225 -13.79 6.47 19.44
C ALA A 225 -14.19 5.81 18.10
N GLU A 226 -14.16 6.56 16.99
CA GLU A 226 -14.45 6.01 15.66
C GLU A 226 -13.34 5.06 15.22
N ILE A 227 -12.08 5.46 15.36
CA ILE A 227 -10.92 4.61 15.05
C ILE A 227 -11.01 3.28 15.82
N ARG A 228 -11.38 3.33 17.10
CA ARG A 228 -11.57 2.12 17.91
C ARG A 228 -12.68 1.22 17.36
N LYS A 229 -13.82 1.77 16.94
CA LYS A 229 -14.91 0.98 16.33
C LYS A 229 -14.47 0.28 15.04
N ILE A 230 -13.64 0.94 14.23
CA ILE A 230 -13.11 0.35 13.00
C ILE A 230 -12.27 -0.89 13.31
N TYR A 231 -11.33 -0.79 14.25
CA TYR A 231 -10.49 -1.94 14.62
C TYR A 231 -11.27 -3.05 15.36
N GLN A 232 -12.32 -2.70 16.11
CA GLN A 232 -13.19 -3.68 16.76
C GLN A 232 -14.01 -4.49 15.74
N ASN A 233 -14.52 -3.84 14.70
CA ASN A 233 -15.35 -4.46 13.67
C ASN A 233 -14.53 -5.02 12.49
N GLY A 234 -13.25 -4.65 12.38
CA GLY A 234 -12.37 -4.97 11.26
C GLY A 234 -12.72 -4.27 9.94
N ARG A 235 -13.71 -3.37 9.93
CA ARG A 235 -14.18 -2.66 8.73
C ARG A 235 -14.58 -1.24 9.08
N GLY A 236 -14.42 -0.34 8.12
CA GLY A 236 -14.84 1.05 8.23
C GLY A 236 -14.21 1.94 7.19
N SER A 237 -14.07 3.21 7.53
CA SER A 237 -13.48 4.21 6.65
C SER A 237 -12.79 5.29 7.48
N VAL A 238 -11.63 5.74 7.01
CA VAL A 238 -10.86 6.83 7.59
C VAL A 238 -10.74 7.94 6.55
N ARG A 239 -10.93 9.18 6.97
CA ARG A 239 -10.73 10.39 6.19
C ARG A 239 -9.46 11.08 6.63
N MET A 240 -8.67 11.48 5.64
CA MET A 240 -7.50 12.32 5.85
C MET A 240 -7.73 13.65 5.14
N ARG A 241 -7.20 14.70 5.77
CA ARG A 241 -7.28 16.07 5.27
C ARG A 241 -5.88 16.63 5.07
N ALA A 242 -5.70 17.44 4.03
CA ALA A 242 -4.48 18.16 3.80
C ALA A 242 -4.13 19.07 4.99
N VAL A 243 -2.84 19.20 5.30
CA VAL A 243 -2.34 20.12 6.32
C VAL A 243 -2.03 21.44 5.65
N TRP A 244 -2.51 22.53 6.24
CA TRP A 244 -2.33 23.87 5.71
C TRP A 244 -2.10 24.89 6.83
N SER A 245 -1.44 25.98 6.48
CA SER A 245 -1.21 27.16 7.31
C SER A 245 -1.64 28.42 6.56
N LYS A 246 -1.82 29.53 7.29
CA LYS A 246 -2.02 30.85 6.70
C LYS A 246 -0.71 31.64 6.81
N GLU A 247 -0.15 32.04 5.67
CA GLU A 247 1.09 32.82 5.54
C GLU A 247 0.76 34.09 4.74
N ASP A 248 1.02 35.27 5.30
CA ASP A 248 0.78 36.57 4.66
C ASP A 248 -0.62 36.75 4.03
N GLY A 249 -1.63 36.11 4.62
CA GLY A 249 -3.02 36.16 4.14
C GLY A 249 -3.39 35.07 3.13
N ALA A 250 -2.42 34.38 2.54
CA ALA A 250 -2.61 33.24 1.65
C ALA A 250 -2.70 31.92 2.42
N VAL A 251 -3.32 30.91 1.80
CA VAL A 251 -3.30 29.54 2.32
C VAL A 251 -2.14 28.78 1.68
N VAL A 252 -1.34 28.15 2.52
CA VAL A 252 -0.21 27.30 2.10
C VAL A 252 -0.49 25.87 2.54
N ILE A 253 -0.61 24.96 1.58
CA ILE A 253 -0.82 23.54 1.83
C ILE A 253 0.54 22.85 1.83
N SER A 254 0.94 22.32 2.99
CA SER A 254 2.26 21.74 3.22
C SER A 254 2.29 20.21 3.17
N ALA A 255 1.12 19.56 3.21
CA ALA A 255 1.00 18.12 3.09
C ALA A 255 -0.35 17.69 2.53
N LEU A 256 -0.35 16.75 1.60
CA LEU A 256 -1.54 16.18 1.00
C LEU A 256 -1.94 14.86 1.68
N PRO A 257 -3.21 14.43 1.53
CA PRO A 257 -3.63 13.09 1.91
C PRO A 257 -2.91 11.99 1.11
N HIS A 258 -2.92 10.76 1.62
CA HIS A 258 -2.26 9.63 0.98
C HIS A 258 -2.75 9.35 -0.46
N GLN A 259 -1.84 9.09 -1.39
CA GLN A 259 -2.18 8.86 -2.81
C GLN A 259 -3.03 10.00 -3.42
N VAL A 260 -2.71 11.25 -3.07
CA VAL A 260 -3.27 12.45 -3.70
C VAL A 260 -2.16 13.14 -4.49
N SER A 261 -2.46 13.44 -5.75
CA SER A 261 -1.56 14.18 -6.66
C SER A 261 -1.79 15.67 -6.48
N GLY A 262 -0.72 16.44 -6.25
CA GLY A 262 -0.77 17.88 -6.13
C GLY A 262 -1.23 18.53 -7.43
N ALA A 263 -0.68 18.06 -8.56
CA ALA A 263 -1.09 18.50 -9.90
C ALA A 263 -2.61 18.33 -10.14
N LYS A 264 -3.18 17.18 -9.73
CA LYS A 264 -4.62 16.92 -9.86
C LYS A 264 -5.46 17.82 -8.94
N VAL A 265 -5.00 18.06 -7.72
CA VAL A 265 -5.66 19.01 -6.80
C VAL A 265 -5.69 20.41 -7.40
N LEU A 266 -4.55 20.87 -7.97
CA LEU A 266 -4.47 22.17 -8.64
C LEU A 266 -5.44 22.24 -9.83
N GLU A 267 -5.51 21.18 -10.64
CA GLU A 267 -6.45 21.10 -11.77
C GLU A 267 -7.92 21.20 -11.30
N GLN A 268 -8.27 20.49 -10.22
CA GLN A 268 -9.61 20.55 -9.62
C GLN A 268 -9.97 21.97 -9.16
N ILE A 269 -9.05 22.65 -8.46
CA ILE A 269 -9.26 24.02 -7.97
C ILE A 269 -9.36 24.99 -9.15
N ALA A 270 -8.45 24.91 -10.11
CA ALA A 270 -8.45 25.75 -11.31
C ALA A 270 -9.74 25.57 -12.14
N ALA A 271 -10.25 24.34 -12.25
CA ALA A 271 -11.53 24.08 -12.90
C ALA A 271 -12.70 24.75 -12.18
N GLN A 272 -12.71 24.77 -10.84
CA GLN A 272 -13.71 25.50 -10.07
C GLN A 272 -13.60 27.02 -10.24
N MET A 273 -12.39 27.57 -10.32
CA MET A 273 -12.15 28.99 -10.60
C MET A 273 -12.68 29.39 -11.99
N ARG A 274 -12.36 28.60 -13.04
CA ARG A 274 -12.85 28.82 -14.42
C ARG A 274 -14.38 28.79 -14.50
N ASN A 275 -15.00 27.90 -13.75
CA ASN A 275 -16.47 27.79 -13.66
C ASN A 275 -17.10 28.84 -12.73
N LYS A 276 -16.35 29.85 -12.28
CA LYS A 276 -16.79 30.93 -11.39
C LYS A 276 -17.37 30.45 -10.05
N LYS A 277 -17.01 29.23 -9.60
CA LYS A 277 -17.43 28.67 -8.31
C LYS A 277 -16.56 29.15 -7.14
N LEU A 278 -15.35 29.64 -7.43
CA LEU A 278 -14.40 30.17 -6.46
C LEU A 278 -14.05 31.65 -6.77
N PRO A 279 -15.01 32.59 -6.72
CA PRO A 279 -14.72 34.01 -7.00
C PRO A 279 -13.84 34.67 -5.93
N MET A 280 -13.67 34.01 -4.79
CA MET A 280 -12.92 34.47 -3.62
C MET A 280 -11.40 34.23 -3.75
N VAL A 281 -11.01 33.31 -4.64
CA VAL A 281 -9.62 32.96 -4.93
C VAL A 281 -9.18 33.79 -6.13
N ASP A 282 -8.03 34.44 -6.00
CA ASP A 282 -7.41 35.25 -7.06
C ASP A 282 -6.48 34.41 -7.91
N ASP A 283 -5.56 33.71 -7.24
CA ASP A 283 -4.48 32.97 -7.89
C ASP A 283 -4.19 31.65 -7.15
N LEU A 284 -3.61 30.72 -7.90
CA LEU A 284 -3.27 29.37 -7.45
C LEU A 284 -1.87 29.03 -7.99
N ARG A 285 -0.94 28.73 -7.09
CA ARG A 285 0.48 28.51 -7.42
C ARG A 285 0.99 27.19 -6.87
N ASP A 286 1.87 26.54 -7.63
CA ASP A 286 2.68 25.42 -7.17
C ASP A 286 4.09 25.92 -6.87
N GLU A 287 4.44 25.99 -5.59
CA GLU A 287 5.76 26.39 -5.10
C GLU A 287 6.54 25.18 -4.56
N SER A 288 6.21 23.96 -5.02
CA SER A 288 6.89 22.73 -4.60
C SER A 288 8.30 22.67 -5.18
N ASP A 289 9.28 22.36 -4.33
CA ASP A 289 10.70 22.27 -4.70
C ASP A 289 11.41 21.15 -3.93
N HIS A 290 12.75 21.13 -3.96
CA HIS A 290 13.52 20.09 -3.26
C HIS A 290 13.45 20.22 -1.72
N GLU A 291 13.31 21.43 -1.19
CA GLU A 291 13.22 21.69 0.24
C GLU A 291 11.78 21.52 0.77
N ASN A 292 10.80 21.82 -0.09
CA ASN A 292 9.38 21.78 0.15
C ASN A 292 8.73 20.81 -0.85
N PRO A 293 8.72 19.48 -0.56
CA PRO A 293 8.19 18.48 -1.49
C PRO A 293 6.74 18.70 -1.90
N THR A 294 5.97 19.44 -1.10
CA THR A 294 4.61 19.86 -1.43
C THR A 294 4.34 21.23 -0.84
N ARG A 295 4.14 22.23 -1.70
CA ARG A 295 3.77 23.60 -1.30
C ARG A 295 2.80 24.19 -2.30
N LEU A 296 1.50 24.00 -2.07
CA LEU A 296 0.44 24.57 -2.91
C LEU A 296 -0.08 25.85 -2.27
N VAL A 297 -0.06 26.96 -3.00
CA VAL A 297 -0.43 28.28 -2.49
C VAL A 297 -1.73 28.77 -3.12
N ILE A 298 -2.70 29.10 -2.28
CA ILE A 298 -4.01 29.63 -2.68
C ILE A 298 -4.09 31.09 -2.21
N VAL A 299 -4.12 32.01 -3.16
CA VAL A 299 -4.12 33.46 -2.88
C VAL A 299 -5.55 33.98 -2.92
N PRO A 300 -6.06 34.63 -1.86
CA PRO A 300 -7.38 35.26 -1.88
C PRO A 300 -7.38 36.55 -2.70
N ARG A 301 -8.55 36.92 -3.23
CA ARG A 301 -8.77 38.20 -3.92
C ARG A 301 -8.64 39.42 -3.02
N SER A 302 -8.89 39.28 -1.72
CA SER A 302 -8.67 40.34 -0.74
C SER A 302 -8.41 39.76 0.64
N SER A 303 -7.74 40.53 1.50
CA SER A 303 -7.48 40.15 2.90
C SER A 303 -8.74 39.97 3.75
N ARG A 304 -9.92 40.39 3.26
CA ARG A 304 -11.22 40.26 3.93
C ARG A 304 -11.89 38.90 3.70
N VAL A 305 -11.37 38.09 2.78
CA VAL A 305 -11.93 36.77 2.49
C VAL A 305 -11.65 35.83 3.65
N ASP A 306 -12.70 35.15 4.13
CA ASP A 306 -12.55 34.08 5.09
C ASP A 306 -12.02 32.81 4.40
N MET A 307 -10.70 32.61 4.51
CA MET A 307 -10.04 31.45 3.93
C MET A 307 -10.39 30.13 4.64
N GLU A 308 -10.89 30.15 5.88
CA GLU A 308 -11.37 28.92 6.52
C GLU A 308 -12.63 28.40 5.83
N GLN A 309 -13.55 29.30 5.47
CA GLN A 309 -14.73 28.94 4.70
C GLN A 309 -14.36 28.42 3.29
N VAL A 310 -13.39 29.06 2.64
CA VAL A 310 -12.84 28.59 1.34
C VAL A 310 -12.28 27.18 1.49
N MET A 311 -11.45 26.93 2.52
CA MET A 311 -10.84 25.63 2.75
C MET A 311 -11.88 24.55 3.06
N ASN A 312 -12.91 24.86 3.86
CA ASN A 312 -14.01 23.92 4.12
C ASN A 312 -14.76 23.51 2.84
N HIS A 313 -15.00 24.46 1.93
CA HIS A 313 -15.55 24.17 0.61
C HIS A 313 -14.60 23.32 -0.24
N LEU A 314 -13.30 23.64 -0.22
CA LEU A 314 -12.30 22.88 -0.97
C LEU A 314 -12.15 21.44 -0.46
N PHE A 315 -12.20 21.20 0.84
CA PHE A 315 -12.22 19.85 1.41
C PHE A 315 -13.43 19.05 0.92
N ALA A 316 -14.60 19.67 0.78
CA ALA A 316 -15.80 18.99 0.31
C ALA A 316 -15.81 18.71 -1.20
N THR A 317 -14.99 19.42 -2.00
CA THR A 317 -15.11 19.45 -3.47
C THR A 317 -13.85 19.07 -4.22
N THR A 318 -12.75 18.81 -3.53
CA THR A 318 -11.45 18.44 -4.11
C THR A 318 -10.83 17.27 -3.34
N ASP A 319 -9.75 16.70 -3.87
CA ASP A 319 -9.02 15.59 -3.23
C ASP A 319 -8.20 16.06 -1.99
N LEU A 320 -8.34 17.33 -1.55
CA LEU A 320 -7.75 17.84 -0.30
C LEU A 320 -8.32 17.17 0.96
N GLU A 321 -9.53 16.61 0.89
CA GLU A 321 -10.01 15.61 1.85
C GLU A 321 -10.35 14.33 1.08
N LYS A 322 -9.79 13.20 1.53
CA LYS A 322 -9.99 11.91 0.87
C LYS A 322 -10.34 10.84 1.89
N SER A 323 -11.25 9.96 1.48
CA SER A 323 -11.71 8.83 2.27
C SER A 323 -11.03 7.54 1.82
N TYR A 324 -10.57 6.75 2.79
CA TYR A 324 -9.93 5.45 2.61
C TYR A 324 -10.79 4.38 3.26
N ARG A 325 -11.06 3.32 2.50
CA ARG A 325 -11.77 2.16 3.02
C ARG A 325 -10.81 1.35 3.90
N ILE A 326 -11.34 0.81 5.00
CA ILE A 326 -10.65 -0.17 5.83
C ILE A 326 -11.46 -1.46 5.80
N ASN A 327 -10.79 -2.55 5.45
CA ASN A 327 -11.33 -3.90 5.45
C ASN A 327 -10.19 -4.87 5.75
N LEU A 328 -10.09 -5.30 7.01
CA LEU A 328 -9.00 -6.12 7.54
C LEU A 328 -9.15 -7.60 7.18
N ASN A 329 -9.35 -7.88 5.90
CA ASN A 329 -9.51 -9.24 5.37
C ASN A 329 -8.14 -9.81 4.96
N MET A 330 -7.80 -11.00 5.43
CA MET A 330 -6.51 -11.65 5.13
C MET A 330 -6.59 -13.17 5.25
N ILE A 331 -5.55 -13.88 4.80
CA ILE A 331 -5.42 -15.32 4.99
C ILE A 331 -4.81 -15.59 6.36
N GLY A 332 -5.55 -16.28 7.23
CA GLY A 332 -5.12 -16.68 8.56
C GLY A 332 -4.15 -17.88 8.55
N LEU A 333 -3.63 -18.22 9.73
CA LEU A 333 -2.76 -19.39 9.92
C LEU A 333 -3.49 -20.71 9.62
N ASP A 334 -4.82 -20.73 9.71
CA ASP A 334 -5.66 -21.87 9.34
C ASP A 334 -5.83 -22.04 7.81
N GLY A 335 -5.17 -21.19 7.02
CA GLY A 335 -5.27 -21.17 5.56
C GLY A 335 -6.62 -20.65 5.05
N ARG A 336 -7.46 -20.10 5.92
CA ARG A 336 -8.78 -19.56 5.57
C ARG A 336 -8.76 -18.04 5.60
N ARG A 337 -9.57 -17.46 4.73
CA ARG A 337 -9.83 -16.01 4.66
C ARG A 337 -10.74 -15.57 5.82
N ARG A 338 -10.41 -14.46 6.49
CA ARG A 338 -11.26 -13.81 7.50
C ARG A 338 -11.10 -12.30 7.49
#